data_AF-A0A354HET5-F1
#
_entry.id   AF-A0A354HET5-F1
#
_cell.length_a   1.000
_cell.length_b   1.000
_cell.length_c   1.000
_cell.angle_alpha   90.00
_cell.angle_beta   90.00
_cell.angle_gamma   90.00
#
_symmetry.space_group_name_H-M   'P 1'
#
loop_
_entity.id
_entity.type
_entity.pdbx_description
1 polymer ?
#
loop_
_entity_poly.entity_id
_entity_poly.type
_entity_poly.pdbx_seq_one_letter_code
_entity_poly.pdbx_strand_id
1 'polypeptide(L)'
;MEQYVLPILFFLGIGAVIGILLTVASKVFYVKTDETVSRISEALPGANCGGCGYSGCDGYAAAVASGEAPPDLCRPGGAETAGKIGQILGVEVGNVEPVKAFIRCNGNCGA
;
A
#
# COMPACT_ATOMS: atom_id res chain seq x y z
N MET A 1 -29.52 36.15 23.75
CA MET A 1 -28.60 35.05 24.08
C MET A 1 -29.09 33.71 23.55
N GLU A 2 -30.37 33.36 23.69
CA GLU A 2 -30.89 32.03 23.25
C GLU A 2 -30.73 31.71 21.75
N GLN A 3 -30.83 32.69 20.87
CA GLN A 3 -30.69 32.48 19.41
C GLN A 3 -29.34 31.90 18.96
N TYR A 4 -28.27 32.08 19.76
CA TYR A 4 -26.94 31.53 19.47
C TYR A 4 -26.64 30.26 20.27
N VAL A 5 -27.22 30.12 21.45
CA VAL A 5 -26.97 28.97 22.34
C VAL A 5 -27.59 27.69 21.78
N LEU A 6 -28.78 27.76 21.19
CA LEU A 6 -29.47 26.62 20.58
C LEU A 6 -28.67 25.98 19.42
N PRO A 7 -28.20 26.72 18.39
CA PRO A 7 -27.40 26.13 17.32
C PRO A 7 -26.06 25.59 17.84
N ILE A 8 -25.40 26.25 18.80
CA ILE A 8 -24.15 25.76 19.39
C ILE A 8 -24.35 24.39 20.04
N LEU A 9 -25.40 24.22 20.85
CA LEU A 9 -25.73 22.94 21.47
C LEU A 9 -26.06 21.85 20.45
N PHE A 10 -26.73 22.22 19.36
CA PHE A 10 -27.08 21.28 18.29
C PHE A 10 -25.83 20.75 17.57
N PHE A 11 -24.90 21.64 17.21
CA PHE A 11 -23.63 21.25 16.60
C PHE A 11 -22.76 20.41 17.55
N LEU A 12 -22.75 20.74 18.85
CA LEU A 12 -22.05 19.95 19.86
C LEU A 12 -22.64 18.55 20.00
N GLY A 13 -23.97 18.43 20.03
CA GLY A 13 -24.67 17.16 20.12
C GLY A 13 -24.42 16.27 18.90
N ILE A 14 -24.55 16.82 17.69
CA ILE A 14 -24.27 16.08 16.45
C ILE A 14 -22.80 15.67 16.41
N GLY A 15 -21.88 16.58 16.73
CA GLY A 15 -20.44 16.29 16.74
C GLY A 15 -20.08 15.16 17.71
N ALA A 16 -20.66 15.17 18.91
CA ALA A 16 -20.46 14.11 19.90
C ALA A 16 -21.02 12.77 19.40
N VAL A 17 -22.23 12.76 18.84
CA VAL A 17 -22.87 11.53 18.33
C VAL A 17 -22.07 10.94 17.17
N ILE A 18 -21.71 11.76 16.18
CA ILE A 18 -20.91 11.31 15.03
C ILE A 18 -19.52 10.85 15.50
N GLY A 19 -18.87 11.58 16.40
CA GLY A 19 -17.55 11.22 16.92
C GLY A 19 -17.55 9.87 17.64
N ILE A 20 -18.55 9.62 18.49
CA ILE A 20 -18.72 8.32 19.17
C ILE A 20 -18.95 7.22 18.13
N LEU A 21 -19.85 7.45 17.16
CA LEU A 21 -20.17 6.48 16.13
C LEU A 21 -18.95 6.11 15.28
N LEU A 22 -18.15 7.09 14.85
CA LEU A 22 -16.92 6.86 14.11
C LEU A 22 -15.86 6.11 14.94
N THR A 23 -15.75 6.43 16.24
CA THR A 23 -14.80 5.74 17.14
C THR A 23 -15.17 4.26 17.29
N VAL A 24 -16.46 3.96 17.46
CA VAL A 24 -16.96 2.57 17.53
C VAL A 24 -16.69 1.86 16.21
N ALA A 25 -17.04 2.48 15.07
CA ALA A 25 -16.78 1.91 13.75
C ALA A 25 -15.27 1.61 13.54
N SER A 26 -14.39 2.55 13.88
CA SER A 26 -12.94 2.36 13.74
C SER A 26 -12.40 1.18 14.55
N LYS A 27 -12.94 0.91 15.74
CA LYS A 27 -12.54 -0.25 16.54
C LYS A 27 -13.14 -1.56 16.05
N VAL A 28 -14.40 -1.55 15.62
CA VAL A 28 -15.10 -2.76 15.14
C VAL A 28 -14.53 -3.24 13.82
N PHE A 29 -14.18 -2.32 12.92
CA PHE A 29 -13.61 -2.64 11.60
C PHE A 29 -12.07 -2.63 11.59
N TYR A 30 -11.41 -2.64 12.76
CA TYR A 30 -9.96 -2.70 12.82
C TYR A 30 -9.47 -4.09 12.37
N VAL A 31 -8.83 -4.13 11.21
CA VAL A 31 -8.16 -5.33 10.70
C VAL A 31 -6.72 -5.32 11.21
N LYS A 32 -6.30 -6.41 11.84
CA LYS A 32 -4.94 -6.58 12.36
C LYS A 32 -3.98 -6.75 11.18
N THR A 33 -3.17 -5.75 10.89
CA THR A 33 -2.14 -5.84 9.85
C THR A 33 -0.98 -6.69 10.38
N ASP A 34 -0.54 -7.67 9.60
CA ASP A 34 0.67 -8.44 9.92
C ASP A 34 1.90 -7.52 9.86
N GLU A 35 2.74 -7.56 10.91
CA GLU A 35 3.96 -6.74 10.98
C GLU A 35 4.89 -6.99 9.78
N THR A 36 4.89 -8.22 9.26
CA THR A 36 5.67 -8.61 8.08
C THR A 36 5.20 -7.87 6.83
N VAL A 37 3.89 -7.77 6.64
CA VAL A 37 3.29 -7.05 5.50
C VAL A 37 3.64 -5.57 5.56
N SER A 38 3.57 -4.97 6.76
CA SER A 38 3.95 -3.56 6.95
C SER A 38 5.42 -3.32 6.57
N ARG A 39 6.32 -4.17 7.07
CA ARG A 39 7.76 -4.06 6.77
C ARG A 39 8.08 -4.23 5.29
N ILE A 40 7.40 -5.17 4.63
CA ILE A 40 7.57 -5.38 3.18
C ILE A 40 7.01 -4.19 2.40
N SER A 41 5.84 -3.67 2.78
CA SER A 41 5.25 -2.50 2.11
C SER A 41 6.14 -1.25 2.23
N GLU A 42 6.76 -1.02 3.39
CA GLU A 42 7.74 0.06 3.59
C GLU A 42 9.02 -0.11 2.75
N ALA A 43 9.40 -1.35 2.42
CA ALA A 43 10.55 -1.62 1.55
C ALA A 43 10.23 -1.42 0.06
N LEU A 44 8.93 -1.40 -0.31
CA LEU A 44 8.48 -1.18 -1.68
C LEU A 44 8.45 0.31 -2.04
N PRO A 45 8.62 0.66 -3.33
CA PRO A 45 8.60 2.05 -3.79
C PRO A 45 7.22 2.73 -3.76
N GLY A 46 6.16 2.06 -3.32
CA GLY A 46 4.80 2.62 -3.25
C GLY A 46 4.17 3.03 -4.60
N ALA A 47 4.77 2.62 -5.72
CA ALA A 47 4.39 3.10 -7.06
C ALA A 47 3.05 2.56 -7.58
N ASN A 48 2.52 1.48 -6.99
CA ASN A 48 1.24 0.84 -7.37
C ASN A 48 1.08 0.61 -8.89
N CYS A 49 2.18 0.29 -9.57
CA CYS A 49 2.22 0.22 -11.05
C CYS A 49 1.68 -1.09 -11.64
N GLY A 50 1.37 -2.09 -10.82
CA GLY A 50 0.84 -3.39 -11.26
C GLY A 50 1.83 -4.26 -12.07
N GLY A 51 3.09 -3.83 -12.23
CA GLY A 51 4.09 -4.56 -13.04
C GLY A 51 4.46 -5.95 -12.49
N CYS A 52 4.15 -6.21 -11.22
CA CYS A 52 4.30 -7.51 -10.56
C CYS A 52 3.04 -8.40 -10.66
N GLY A 53 1.92 -7.90 -11.22
CA GLY A 53 0.67 -8.67 -11.36
C GLY A 53 -0.30 -8.61 -10.16
N TYR A 54 0.03 -7.84 -9.13
CA TYR A 54 -0.82 -7.66 -7.93
C TYR A 54 -1.54 -6.31 -7.93
N SER A 55 -2.63 -6.20 -7.14
CA SER A 55 -3.52 -5.02 -7.08
C SER A 55 -2.85 -3.73 -6.57
N GLY A 56 -1.63 -3.81 -6.04
CA GLY A 56 -0.84 -2.69 -5.55
C GLY A 56 0.40 -3.18 -4.80
N CYS A 57 1.17 -2.25 -4.25
CA CYS A 57 2.32 -2.57 -3.40
C CYS A 57 1.90 -3.33 -2.15
N ASP A 58 0.80 -2.93 -1.50
CA ASP A 58 0.27 -3.65 -0.32
C ASP A 58 -0.24 -5.06 -0.67
N GLY A 59 -0.88 -5.21 -1.84
CA GLY A 59 -1.34 -6.51 -2.33
C GLY A 59 -0.16 -7.46 -2.63
N TYR A 60 0.91 -6.93 -3.22
CA TYR A 60 2.15 -7.69 -3.40
C TYR A 60 2.81 -8.00 -2.05
N ALA A 61 2.90 -7.04 -1.13
CA ALA A 61 3.47 -7.25 0.21
C ALA A 61 2.72 -8.34 0.99
N ALA A 62 1.39 -8.36 0.91
CA ALA A 62 0.56 -9.41 1.49
C ALA A 62 0.84 -10.78 0.88
N ALA A 63 0.90 -10.88 -0.45
CA ALA A 63 1.17 -12.14 -1.14
C ALA A 63 2.60 -12.66 -0.90
N VAL A 64 3.58 -11.76 -0.76
CA VAL A 64 4.94 -12.13 -0.40
C VAL A 64 5.00 -12.60 1.05
N ALA A 65 4.34 -11.91 1.98
CA ALA A 65 4.29 -12.32 3.39
C ALA A 65 3.57 -13.68 3.58
N SER A 66 2.55 -13.98 2.78
CA SER A 66 1.87 -15.28 2.80
C SER A 66 2.61 -16.40 2.05
N GLY A 67 3.71 -16.09 1.37
CA GLY A 67 4.48 -17.04 0.56
C GLY A 67 3.83 -17.40 -0.78
N GLU A 68 2.80 -16.68 -1.20
CA GLU A 68 2.12 -16.84 -2.49
C GLU A 68 2.86 -16.16 -3.65
N ALA A 69 3.77 -15.23 -3.35
CA ALA A 69 4.55 -14.48 -4.32
C ALA A 69 6.06 -14.54 -4.01
N PRO A 70 6.92 -14.69 -5.03
CA PRO A 70 8.36 -14.55 -4.82
C PRO A 70 8.74 -13.08 -4.56
N PRO A 71 9.81 -12.80 -3.77
CA PRO A 71 10.16 -11.46 -3.28
C PRO A 71 10.84 -10.55 -4.32
N ASP A 72 11.07 -11.03 -5.55
CA ASP A 72 11.87 -10.38 -6.59
C ASP A 72 11.06 -9.78 -7.76
N LEU A 73 9.72 -9.78 -7.67
CA LEU A 73 8.85 -9.33 -8.78
C LEU A 73 8.74 -7.80 -8.92
N CYS A 74 9.25 -7.02 -7.97
CA CYS A 74 9.14 -5.57 -8.01
C CYS A 74 10.08 -4.95 -9.05
N ARG A 75 9.62 -4.83 -10.30
CA ARG A 75 10.38 -4.22 -11.40
C ARG A 75 10.92 -2.81 -11.13
N PRO A 76 10.14 -1.84 -10.59
CA PRO A 76 10.65 -0.50 -10.33
C PRO A 76 11.66 -0.45 -9.17
N GLY A 77 11.55 -1.37 -8.20
CA GLY A 77 12.47 -1.46 -7.05
C GLY A 77 13.73 -2.29 -7.33
N GLY A 78 13.65 -3.22 -8.28
CA GLY A 78 14.77 -4.05 -8.72
C GLY A 78 15.43 -4.84 -7.60
N ALA A 79 16.73 -5.11 -7.77
CA ALA A 79 17.53 -5.90 -6.85
C ALA A 79 17.63 -5.30 -5.43
N GLU A 80 17.61 -3.97 -5.30
CA GLU A 80 17.68 -3.31 -3.99
C GLU A 80 16.45 -3.64 -3.14
N THR A 81 15.26 -3.45 -3.70
CA THR A 81 14.00 -3.78 -3.02
C THR A 81 13.91 -5.27 -2.75
N ALA A 82 14.27 -6.12 -3.72
CA ALA A 82 14.26 -7.56 -3.56
C ALA A 82 15.18 -8.03 -2.40
N GLY A 83 16.38 -7.45 -2.28
CA GLY A 83 17.31 -7.72 -1.18
C GLY A 83 16.77 -7.28 0.19
N LYS A 84 16.11 -6.12 0.29
CA LYS A 84 15.46 -5.67 1.54
C LYS A 84 14.34 -6.63 1.97
N ILE A 85 13.51 -7.07 1.03
CA ILE A 85 12.44 -8.04 1.29
C ILE A 85 13.04 -9.38 1.73
N GLY A 86 14.11 -9.83 1.09
CA GLY A 86 14.87 -11.02 1.49
C GLY A 86 15.35 -10.98 2.93
N GLN A 87 15.92 -9.84 3.36
CA GLN A 87 16.35 -9.63 4.75
C GLN A 87 15.19 -9.66 5.74
N ILE A 88 14.00 -9.17 5.36
CA ILE A 88 12.80 -9.19 6.20
C ILE A 88 12.31 -10.64 6.39
N LEU A 89 12.33 -11.44 5.31
CA LEU A 89 11.85 -12.83 5.29
C LEU A 89 12.91 -13.84 5.75
N GLY A 90 14.18 -13.45 5.85
CA GLY A 90 15.29 -14.35 6.16
C GLY A 90 15.63 -15.32 5.02
N VAL A 91 15.31 -14.96 3.77
CA VAL A 91 15.57 -15.78 2.57
C VAL A 91 16.62 -15.14 1.69
N GLU A 92 17.47 -15.96 1.05
CA GLU A 92 18.34 -15.47 -0.01
C GLU A 92 17.52 -15.16 -1.25
N VAL A 93 17.71 -13.95 -1.78
CA VAL A 93 17.07 -13.50 -3.01
C VAL A 93 18.12 -13.48 -4.11
N GLY A 94 17.81 -14.16 -5.22
CA GLY A 94 18.72 -14.28 -6.35
C GLY A 94 19.01 -12.96 -7.06
N ASN A 95 19.89 -13.01 -8.05
CA ASN A 95 20.20 -11.85 -8.87
C ASN A 95 18.98 -11.42 -9.70
N VAL A 96 18.41 -10.26 -9.37
CA VAL A 96 17.30 -9.67 -10.11
C VAL A 96 17.84 -8.89 -11.30
N GLU A 97 17.64 -9.41 -12.51
CA GLU A 97 18.04 -8.68 -13.71
C GLU A 97 17.09 -7.50 -13.99
N PRO A 98 17.63 -6.31 -14.28
CA PRO A 98 16.81 -5.12 -14.51
C PRO A 98 16.09 -5.22 -15.87
N VAL A 99 14.79 -5.46 -15.82
CA VAL A 99 13.92 -5.44 -17.02
C VAL A 99 13.54 -3.99 -17.34
N LYS A 100 13.97 -3.51 -18.51
CA LYS A 100 13.64 -2.16 -19.00
C LYS A 100 12.61 -2.22 -20.13
N ALA A 101 11.73 -1.24 -20.16
CA ALA A 101 10.80 -1.08 -21.28
C ALA A 101 11.60 -0.73 -22.55
N PHE A 102 11.44 -1.54 -23.60
CA PHE A 102 12.02 -1.28 -24.91
C PHE A 102 10.91 -0.77 -25.85
N ILE A 103 11.00 0.50 -26.25
CA ILE A 103 10.07 1.10 -27.19
C ILE A 103 10.45 0.64 -28.60
N ARG A 104 9.61 -0.22 -29.20
CA ARG A 104 9.79 -0.68 -30.59
C ARG A 104 9.34 0.35 -31.63
N CYS A 105 8.56 1.36 -31.22
CA CYS A 105 8.07 2.40 -32.11
C CYS A 105 9.17 3.42 -32.41
N ASN A 106 9.48 3.62 -33.70
CA ASN A 106 10.48 4.59 -34.15
C ASN A 106 9.92 6.02 -34.34
N GLY A 107 8.64 6.24 -34.01
CA GLY A 107 8.02 7.57 -33.91
C GLY A 107 8.24 8.48 -35.13
N ASN A 108 8.09 7.98 -36.36
CA ASN A 108 8.11 8.85 -37.53
C ASN A 108 6.70 9.37 -37.84
N CYS A 109 6.54 10.69 -37.93
CA CYS A 109 5.25 11.36 -38.19
C CYS A 109 4.80 11.27 -39.67
N GLY A 110 5.17 10.22 -40.40
CA GLY A 110 4.97 10.11 -41.85
C GLY A 110 4.49 8.75 -42.34
N ALA A 111 3.76 8.01 -41.49
CA ALA A 111 3.10 6.75 -41.84
C ALA A 111 1.63 6.99 -42.19
#